data_AF-A0A8J7L5Z4-F1
#
_entry.id   AF-A0A8J7L5Z4-F1
#
_cell.length_a   1.000
_cell.length_b   1.000
_cell.length_c   1.000
_cell.angle_alpha   90.00
_cell.angle_beta   90.00
_cell.angle_gamma   90.00
#
_symmetry.space_group_name_H-M   'P 1'
#
loop_
_entity.id
_entity.type
_entity.pdbx_description
1 polymer ?
#
loop_
_entity_poly.entity_id
_entity_poly.type
_entity_poly.pdbx_seq_one_letter_code
_entity_poly.pdbx_strand_id
1 'polypeptide(L)'
;MSQIAIIEAFAELKDPRRRAGQRHTLPLCLALFTMAVAAGNKGFLAIGDWISSYHEQLIDLLKPTKNRLPSYSTVRRALLHINYQQYSECLAIKIYCRGF
;
A
#
# COMPACT_ATOMS: atom_id res chain seq x y z
N MET A 1 3.29 8.68 18.21
CA MET A 1 3.67 7.78 17.10
C MET A 1 3.52 8.59 15.82
N SER A 2 4.58 8.81 15.04
CA SER A 2 4.44 9.48 13.75
C SER A 2 3.62 8.58 12.84
N GLN A 3 2.43 9.04 12.48
CA GLN A 3 1.60 8.33 11.51
C GLN A 3 2.09 8.66 10.10
N ILE A 4 2.13 7.66 9.25
CA ILE A 4 2.60 7.79 7.88
C ILE A 4 1.42 8.21 7.02
N ALA A 5 1.51 9.42 6.46
CA ALA A 5 0.41 10.06 5.72
C ALA A 5 -0.16 9.17 4.61
N ILE A 6 0.66 8.39 3.91
CA ILE A 6 0.18 7.50 2.84
C ILE A 6 -0.60 6.28 3.35
N ILE A 7 -0.30 5.76 4.55
CA ILE A 7 -1.11 4.69 5.16
C ILE A 7 -2.43 5.28 5.65
N GLU A 8 -2.40 6.44 6.32
CA GLU A 8 -3.59 7.14 6.77
C GLU A 8 -4.55 7.48 5.62
N ALA A 9 -4.00 7.87 4.46
CA ALA A 9 -4.79 8.21 3.29
C ALA A 9 -5.80 7.11 2.92
N PHE A 10 -5.39 5.85 3.10
CA PHE A 10 -6.18 4.68 2.77
C PHE A 10 -6.91 4.03 3.95
N ALA A 11 -6.75 4.54 5.19
CA ALA A 11 -7.24 3.88 6.40
C ALA A 11 -8.77 3.68 6.43
N GLU A 12 -9.52 4.56 5.77
CA GLU A 12 -10.99 4.53 5.73
C GLU A 12 -11.55 3.67 4.58
N LEU A 13 -10.68 3.12 3.71
CA LEU A 13 -11.12 2.26 2.63
C LEU A 13 -11.61 0.91 3.17
N LYS A 14 -12.85 0.58 2.85
CA LYS A 14 -13.43 -0.73 3.17
C LYS A 14 -12.68 -1.83 2.43
N ASP A 15 -12.17 -2.81 3.17
CA ASP A 15 -11.47 -3.96 2.58
C ASP A 15 -12.48 -4.94 1.95
N PRO A 16 -12.50 -5.08 0.60
CA PRO A 16 -13.44 -5.96 -0.09
C PRO A 16 -12.99 -7.43 -0.05
N ARG A 17 -11.75 -7.71 0.40
CA ARG A 17 -11.21 -9.07 0.44
C ARG A 17 -11.87 -9.87 1.56
N ARG A 18 -12.02 -11.19 1.37
CA ARG A 18 -12.42 -12.10 2.45
C ARG A 18 -11.44 -12.04 3.64
N ARG A 19 -11.92 -12.28 4.87
CA ARG A 19 -11.10 -12.24 6.11
C ARG A 19 -9.79 -13.03 6.02
N ALA A 20 -9.80 -14.23 5.43
CA ALA A 20 -8.60 -15.05 5.26
C ALA A 20 -7.50 -14.41 4.38
N GLY A 21 -7.86 -13.43 3.55
CA GLY A 21 -6.95 -12.66 2.70
C GLY A 21 -6.43 -11.36 3.33
N GLN A 22 -6.82 -11.04 4.57
CA GLN A 22 -6.52 -9.76 5.23
C GLN A 22 -5.34 -9.86 6.22
N ARG A 23 -4.42 -10.82 6.02
CA ARG A 23 -3.19 -10.93 6.84
C ARG A 23 -2.35 -9.65 6.80
N HIS A 24 -2.35 -8.97 5.67
CA HIS A 24 -1.81 -7.62 5.51
C HIS A 24 -2.97 -6.66 5.29
N THR A 25 -2.96 -5.52 5.96
CA THR A 25 -4.04 -4.53 5.88
C THR A 25 -4.14 -3.97 4.45
N LEU A 26 -5.35 -3.60 4.04
CA LEU A 26 -5.56 -2.97 2.74
C LEU A 26 -4.73 -1.68 2.59
N PRO A 27 -4.71 -0.75 3.56
CA PRO A 27 -3.88 0.45 3.50
C PRO A 27 -2.40 0.17 3.24
N LEU A 28 -1.83 -0.85 3.89
CA LEU A 28 -0.43 -1.23 3.68
C LEU A 28 -0.18 -1.70 2.24
N CYS A 29 -1.09 -2.52 1.69
CA CYS A 29 -0.96 -3.00 0.32
C CYS A 29 -1.04 -1.85 -0.70
N LEU A 30 -1.96 -0.91 -0.49
CA LEU A 30 -2.15 0.26 -1.36
C LEU A 30 -0.99 1.26 -1.25
N ALA A 31 -0.47 1.49 -0.04
CA ALA A 31 0.69 2.34 0.19
C ALA A 31 1.93 1.79 -0.54
N LEU A 32 2.22 0.50 -0.40
CA LEU A 32 3.35 -0.14 -1.08
C LEU A 32 3.22 -0.09 -2.60
N PHE A 33 2.03 -0.35 -3.13
CA PHE A 33 1.76 -0.21 -4.55
C PHE A 33 2.02 1.22 -5.03
N THR A 34 1.47 2.21 -4.34
CA THR A 34 1.56 3.62 -4.72
C THR A 34 3.01 4.12 -4.65
N MET A 35 3.76 3.77 -3.60
CA MET A 35 5.17 4.12 -3.47
C MET A 35 6.04 3.45 -4.53
N ALA A 36 5.81 2.17 -4.84
CA ALA A 36 6.56 1.47 -5.87
C ALA A 36 6.33 2.08 -7.25
N VAL A 37 5.07 2.45 -7.58
CA VAL A 37 4.74 3.16 -8.82
C VAL A 37 5.36 4.54 -8.86
N ALA A 38 5.33 5.29 -7.74
CA ALA A 38 5.98 6.60 -7.63
C ALA A 38 7.51 6.52 -7.79
N ALA A 39 8.11 5.41 -7.35
CA ALA A 39 9.53 5.10 -7.57
C ALA A 39 9.84 4.62 -9.01
N GLY A 40 8.86 4.64 -9.91
CA GLY A 40 9.02 4.32 -11.33
C GLY A 40 8.88 2.84 -11.70
N ASN A 41 8.50 1.97 -10.76
CA ASN A 41 8.33 0.54 -11.04
C ASN A 41 7.08 0.29 -11.88
N LYS A 42 7.25 -0.42 -12.99
CA LYS A 42 6.17 -0.76 -13.93
C LYS A 42 5.86 -2.25 -13.87
N GLY A 43 4.62 -2.59 -13.52
CA GLY A 43 4.15 -3.97 -13.43
C GLY A 43 4.46 -4.65 -12.10
N PHE A 44 3.74 -5.74 -11.83
CA PHE A 44 3.74 -6.38 -10.51
C PHE A 44 5.04 -7.09 -10.12
N LEU A 45 5.78 -7.62 -11.09
CA LEU A 45 7.07 -8.26 -10.81
C LEU A 45 8.09 -7.22 -10.34
N ALA A 46 8.23 -6.11 -11.06
CA ALA A 46 9.10 -5.00 -10.67
C ALA A 46 8.71 -4.43 -9.29
N ILE A 47 7.41 -4.31 -9.00
CA ILE A 47 6.94 -3.92 -7.66
C ILE A 47 7.37 -4.94 -6.60
N GLY A 48 7.27 -6.23 -6.90
CA GLY A 48 7.75 -7.30 -6.01
C GLY A 48 9.25 -7.19 -5.73
N ASP A 49 10.05 -7.02 -6.78
CA ASP A 49 11.50 -6.86 -6.69
C ASP A 49 11.88 -5.62 -5.89
N TRP A 50 11.15 -4.51 -6.09
CA TRP A 50 11.32 -3.29 -5.30
C TRP A 50 11.00 -3.51 -3.82
N ILE A 51 9.88 -4.16 -3.49
CA ILE A 51 9.52 -4.48 -2.09
C ILE A 51 10.62 -5.34 -1.44
N SER A 52 11.15 -6.32 -2.16
CA SER A 52 12.23 -7.17 -1.67
C SER A 52 13.56 -6.42 -1.52
N SER A 53 13.89 -5.54 -2.47
CA SER A 53 15.15 -4.78 -2.46
C SER A 53 15.20 -3.75 -1.32
N TYR A 54 14.07 -3.13 -1.02
CA TYR A 54 13.94 -2.10 0.03
C TYR A 54 13.32 -2.66 1.32
N HIS A 55 13.34 -3.98 1.53
CA HIS A 55 12.59 -4.67 2.58
C HIS A 55 12.77 -4.08 3.98
N GLU A 56 14.03 -3.96 4.44
CA GLU A 56 14.33 -3.45 5.79
C GLU A 56 13.92 -1.99 5.97
N GLN A 57 14.17 -1.15 4.96
CA GLN A 57 13.83 0.27 4.99
C GLN A 57 12.30 0.47 5.00
N LEU A 58 11.57 -0.37 4.25
CA LEU A 58 10.11 -0.35 4.23
C LEU A 58 9.52 -0.86 5.54
N ILE A 59 10.15 -1.82 6.22
CA ILE A 59 9.74 -2.26 7.56
C ILE A 59 9.95 -1.14 8.59
N ASP A 60 11.13 -0.52 8.59
CA ASP A 60 11.44 0.55 9.53
C ASP A 60 10.52 1.77 9.34
N LEU A 61 10.28 2.12 8.07
CA LEU A 61 9.36 3.18 7.69
C LEU A 61 7.93 2.82 8.10
N LEU A 62 7.36 1.74 7.56
CA LEU A 62 5.91 1.45 7.61
C LEU A 62 5.46 0.72 8.88
N LYS A 63 6.39 0.14 9.63
CA LYS A 63 6.16 -0.63 10.87
C LYS A 63 5.01 -1.63 10.72
N PRO A 64 5.02 -2.51 9.70
CA PRO A 64 3.93 -3.44 9.47
C PRO A 64 3.84 -4.47 10.61
N THR A 65 2.64 -5.00 10.83
CA THR A 65 2.42 -6.02 11.87
C THR A 65 3.36 -7.21 11.68
N LYS A 66 4.04 -7.63 12.75
CA LYS A 66 5.01 -8.74 12.76
C LYS A 66 6.22 -8.54 11.83
N ASN A 67 6.51 -7.30 11.41
CA ASN A 67 7.60 -6.98 10.49
C ASN A 67 7.52 -7.79 9.17
N ARG A 68 6.30 -7.97 8.64
CA ARG A 68 6.07 -8.72 7.39
C ARG A 68 5.44 -7.84 6.34
N LEU A 69 6.11 -7.71 5.21
CA LEU A 69 5.58 -7.07 4.01
C LEU A 69 4.77 -8.06 3.15
N PRO A 70 3.72 -7.61 2.46
CA PRO A 70 2.99 -8.43 1.50
C PRO A 70 3.85 -8.78 0.29
N SER A 71 3.69 -10.00 -0.23
CA SER A 71 4.24 -10.37 -1.54
C SER A 71 3.55 -9.63 -2.69
N TYR A 72 4.17 -9.59 -3.87
CA TYR A 72 3.55 -8.98 -5.06
C TYR A 72 2.18 -9.58 -5.38
N SER A 73 2.01 -10.91 -5.22
CA SER A 73 0.73 -11.60 -5.42
C SER A 73 -0.34 -11.16 -4.43
N THR A 74 0.05 -10.72 -3.23
CA THR A 74 -0.85 -10.19 -2.22
C THR A 74 -1.27 -8.76 -2.55
N VAL A 75 -0.32 -7.92 -2.98
CA VAL A 75 -0.59 -6.56 -3.47
C VAL A 75 -1.51 -6.61 -4.69
N ARG A 76 -1.21 -7.46 -5.69
CA ARG A 76 -2.05 -7.67 -6.87
C ARG A 76 -3.48 -8.06 -6.51
N ARG A 77 -3.66 -9.01 -5.58
CA ARG A 77 -5.00 -9.43 -5.12
C ARG A 77 -5.76 -8.32 -4.41
N ALA A 78 -5.07 -7.43 -3.70
CA ALA A 78 -5.71 -6.25 -3.10
C ALA A 78 -6.26 -5.30 -4.16
N LEU A 79 -5.50 -5.08 -5.23
CA LEU A 79 -5.90 -4.19 -6.33
C LEU A 79 -7.02 -4.77 -7.21
N LEU A 80 -7.11 -6.10 -7.36
CA LEU A 80 -8.15 -6.73 -8.20
C LEU A 80 -9.59 -6.45 -7.74
N HIS A 81 -9.78 -6.13 -6.45
CA HIS A 81 -11.10 -5.96 -5.87
C HIS A 81 -11.36 -4.54 -5.37
N ILE A 82 -10.38 -3.63 -5.49
CA ILE A 82 -10.52 -2.27 -4.99
C ILE A 82 -11.40 -1.44 -5.91
N ASN A 83 -12.19 -0.53 -5.32
CA ASN A 83 -12.85 0.51 -6.09
C ASN A 83 -11.81 1.56 -6.50
N TYR A 84 -11.52 1.65 -7.79
CA TYR A 84 -10.53 2.58 -8.34
C TYR A 84 -10.87 4.04 -8.04
N GLN A 85 -12.14 4.42 -8.11
CA GLN A 85 -12.57 5.78 -7.85
C GLN A 85 -12.25 6.17 -6.40
N GLN A 86 -12.65 5.33 -5.43
CA GLN A 86 -12.36 5.58 -4.01
C GLN A 86 -10.85 5.61 -3.73
N TYR A 87 -10.08 4.70 -4.34
CA TYR A 87 -8.62 4.72 -4.25
C TYR A 87 -8.04 6.05 -4.74
N SER A 88 -8.47 6.50 -5.92
CA SER A 88 -7.99 7.74 -6.54
C SER A 88 -8.38 8.98 -5.74
N GLU A 89 -9.59 9.03 -5.17
CA GLU A 89 -10.07 10.12 -4.32
C GLU A 89 -9.27 10.20 -3.01
N CYS A 90 -9.04 9.06 -2.34
CA CYS A 90 -8.19 9.02 -1.15
C CYS A 90 -6.77 9.52 -1.43
N LEU A 91 -6.21 9.12 -2.57
CA LEU A 91 -4.87 9.54 -2.99
C LEU A 91 -4.84 11.05 -3.30
N ALA A 92 -5.80 11.55 -4.08
CA ALA A 92 -5.88 12.95 -4.50
C ALA A 92 -6.13 13.88 -3.30
N ILE A 93 -7.19 13.62 -2.53
CA ILE A 93 -7.66 14.53 -1.48
C ILE A 93 -6.68 14.59 -0.30
N LYS A 94 -6.08 13.46 0.10
CA LYS A 94 -5.28 13.40 1.32
C LYS A 94 -3.78 13.60 1.10
N ILE A 95 -3.27 13.44 -0.13
CA ILE A 95 -1.86 13.67 -0.46
C ILE A 95 -1.66 15.02 -1.19
N TYR A 96 -2.51 15.40 -2.15
CA TYR A 96 -2.31 16.68 -2.85
C TYR A 96 -2.79 17.89 -2.05
N CYS A 97 -3.85 17.78 -1.25
CA CYS A 97 -4.35 18.92 -0.47
C CYS A 97 -3.63 19.16 0.86
N ARG A 98 -2.71 18.28 1.26
CA ARG A 98 -1.98 18.40 2.54
C ARG A 98 -0.64 19.11 2.46
N GLY A 99 -0.20 19.51 1.26
CA GLY A 99 1.03 20.28 1.05
C GLY A 99 2.30 19.50 1.42
N PHE A 100 3.24 19.40 0.49
CA PHE A 100 4.64 19.22 0.86
C PHE A 100 5.17 20.51 1.50
#